data_AF-A0A961ZM80-F1
#
_entry.id   AF-A0A961ZM80-F1
#
_cell.length_a   1.000
_cell.length_b   1.000
_cell.length_c   1.000
_cell.angle_alpha   90.00
_cell.angle_beta   90.00
_cell.angle_gamma   90.00
#
_symmetry.space_group_name_H-M   'P 1'
#
loop_
_entity.id
_entity.type
_entity.pdbx_description
1 polymer ?
#
loop_
_entity_poly.entity_id
_entity_poly.type
_entity_poly.pdbx_seq_one_letter_code
_entity_poly.pdbx_strand_id
1 'polypeptide(L)'
;MFSFRIIGIAALTVYLLPTDPVRQESFARTADQAMTWAATFCDRNSNTCETVGKSWDVMKTKATFGAGIVYDVAMRQLSGREDAPRASNSNDKGRRDLSSDARNAVFAPMAAGRGTLTVQDLAPAWRGYEARGVKDSQR
;
A
#
# COMPACT_ATOMS: atom_id res chain seq x y z
N MET A 1 -4.25 -19.38 11.10
CA MET A 1 -5.59 -19.82 10.61
C MET A 1 -6.46 -18.67 10.13
N PHE A 2 -6.45 -17.48 10.77
CA PHE A 2 -7.29 -16.34 10.36
C PHE A 2 -6.95 -15.80 8.95
N SER A 3 -5.66 -15.68 8.60
CA SER A 3 -5.23 -15.11 7.31
C SER A 3 -5.69 -15.93 6.10
N PHE A 4 -5.64 -17.27 6.17
CA PHE A 4 -6.12 -18.13 5.09
C PHE A 4 -7.63 -18.02 4.87
N ARG A 5 -8.41 -17.81 5.95
CA ARG A 5 -9.85 -17.59 5.84
C ARG A 5 -10.15 -16.25 5.17
N ILE A 6 -9.44 -15.19 5.54
CA ILE A 6 -9.62 -13.87 4.91
C ILE A 6 -9.25 -13.90 3.43
N ILE A 7 -8.13 -14.55 3.06
CA ILE A 7 -7.74 -14.70 1.66
C ILE A 7 -8.79 -15.51 0.89
N GLY A 8 -9.26 -16.63 1.45
CA GLY A 8 -10.30 -17.46 0.83
C GLY A 8 -11.61 -16.72 0.63
N ILE A 9 -12.06 -15.95 1.63
CA ILE A 9 -13.26 -15.11 1.53
C ILE A 9 -13.08 -14.01 0.49
N ALA A 10 -11.93 -13.31 0.49
CA ALA A 10 -11.67 -12.25 -0.48
C ALA A 10 -11.67 -12.78 -1.92
N ALA A 11 -11.02 -13.92 -2.15
CA ALA A 11 -11.02 -14.58 -3.46
C ALA A 11 -12.43 -15.01 -3.88
N LEU A 12 -13.22 -15.57 -2.96
CA LEU A 12 -14.61 -15.95 -3.21
C LEU A 12 -15.47 -14.73 -3.58
N THR A 13 -15.31 -13.61 -2.87
CA THR A 13 -16.03 -12.37 -3.17
C THR A 13 -15.70 -11.84 -4.56
N VAL A 14 -14.41 -11.82 -4.93
CA VAL A 14 -13.97 -11.41 -6.28
C VAL A 14 -14.51 -12.38 -7.34
N TYR A 15 -14.54 -13.67 -7.04
CA TYR A 15 -15.08 -14.68 -7.95
C TYR A 15 -16.60 -14.53 -8.17
N LEU A 16 -17.34 -14.10 -7.15
CA LEU A 16 -18.79 -13.87 -7.21
C LEU A 16 -19.17 -12.54 -7.87
N LEU A 17 -18.21 -11.67 -8.20
CA LEU A 17 -18.53 -10.39 -8.85
C LEU A 17 -19.15 -10.63 -10.23
N PRO A 18 -20.29 -9.98 -10.55
CA PRO A 18 -20.93 -10.15 -11.85
C PRO A 18 -20.05 -9.59 -12.98
N THR A 19 -19.69 -10.44 -13.93
CA THR A 19 -18.97 -10.08 -15.16
C THR A 19 -19.90 -9.70 -16.33
N ASP A 20 -21.20 -9.97 -16.18
CA ASP A 20 -22.22 -9.68 -17.19
C ASP A 20 -22.70 -8.21 -17.07
N PRO A 21 -22.74 -7.44 -18.17
CA PRO A 21 -23.16 -6.03 -18.15
C PRO A 21 -24.57 -5.84 -17.58
N VAL A 22 -25.50 -6.77 -17.83
CA VAL A 22 -26.89 -6.67 -17.33
C VAL A 22 -26.94 -6.82 -15.80
N ARG A 23 -26.07 -7.67 -15.23
CA ARG A 23 -25.95 -7.84 -13.77
C ARG A 23 -25.13 -6.75 -13.10
N GLN A 24 -24.27 -6.06 -13.84
CA GLN A 24 -23.56 -4.89 -13.32
C GLN A 24 -24.49 -3.71 -13.09
N GLU A 25 -25.49 -3.51 -13.96
CA GLU A 25 -26.49 -2.46 -13.77
C GLU A 25 -27.32 -2.67 -12.51
N SER A 26 -27.77 -3.90 -12.26
CA SER A 26 -28.53 -4.21 -11.05
C SER A 26 -27.67 -4.04 -9.80
N PHE A 27 -26.42 -4.50 -9.84
CA PHE A 27 -25.46 -4.28 -8.76
C PHE A 27 -25.21 -2.79 -8.51
N ALA A 28 -25.03 -1.98 -9.56
CA ALA A 28 -24.82 -0.55 -9.45
C ALA A 28 -26.03 0.16 -8.83
N ARG A 29 -27.26 -0.21 -9.20
CA ARG A 29 -28.48 0.32 -8.57
C ARG A 29 -28.56 -0.05 -7.09
N THR A 30 -28.21 -1.28 -6.73
CA THR A 30 -28.16 -1.70 -5.32
C THR A 30 -27.09 -0.93 -4.55
N ALA A 31 -25.92 -0.70 -5.16
CA ALA A 31 -24.86 0.09 -4.57
C ALA A 31 -25.31 1.54 -4.31
N ASP A 32 -26.02 2.15 -5.25
CA ASP A 32 -26.57 3.51 -5.12
C ASP A 32 -27.58 3.62 -3.97
N GLN A 33 -28.46 2.63 -3.84
CA GLN A 33 -29.36 2.54 -2.68
C GLN A 33 -28.58 2.44 -1.37
N ALA A 34 -27.58 1.55 -1.30
CA ALA A 34 -26.75 1.41 -0.11
C ALA A 34 -26.03 2.72 0.26
N MET A 35 -25.57 3.50 -0.73
CA MET A 35 -24.97 4.81 -0.50
C MET A 35 -25.96 5.80 0.10
N THR A 36 -27.23 5.78 -0.33
CA THR A 36 -28.28 6.62 0.24
C THR A 36 -28.50 6.31 1.73
N TRP A 37 -28.52 5.01 2.08
CA TRP A 37 -28.62 4.58 3.49
C TRP A 37 -27.38 4.96 4.30
N ALA A 38 -26.19 4.83 3.73
CA ALA A 38 -24.96 5.26 4.38
C ALA A 38 -24.94 6.77 4.62
N ALA A 39 -25.40 7.57 3.64
CA ALA A 39 -25.48 9.02 3.76
C ALA A 39 -26.43 9.43 4.89
N THR A 40 -27.64 8.84 4.95
CA THR A 40 -28.59 9.11 6.04
C THR A 40 -28.09 8.63 7.40
N PHE A 41 -27.31 7.56 7.46
CA PHE A 41 -26.64 7.14 8.70
C PHE A 41 -25.57 8.15 9.14
N CYS A 42 -24.76 8.64 8.21
CA CYS A 42 -23.70 9.62 8.49
C CYS A 42 -24.25 10.98 8.92
N ASP A 43 -25.39 11.39 8.37
CA ASP A 43 -26.10 12.59 8.81
C ASP A 43 -26.46 12.49 10.31
N ARG A 44 -26.91 11.30 10.76
CA ARG A 44 -27.26 11.04 12.16
C ARG A 44 -26.07 10.73 13.06
N ASN A 45 -24.95 10.26 12.50
CA ASN A 45 -23.77 9.78 13.25
C ASN A 45 -22.47 10.32 12.63
N SER A 46 -22.33 11.65 12.63
CA SER A 46 -21.21 12.34 11.98
C SER A 46 -19.84 11.91 12.51
N ASN A 47 -19.68 11.77 13.83
CA ASN A 47 -18.41 11.37 14.46
C ASN A 47 -17.94 9.96 14.01
N THR A 48 -18.87 9.00 13.93
CA THR A 48 -18.55 7.65 13.46
C THR A 48 -18.10 7.67 12.01
N CYS A 49 -18.78 8.43 11.15
CA CYS A 49 -18.40 8.54 9.75
C CYS A 49 -17.07 9.29 9.55
N GLU A 50 -16.75 10.30 10.37
CA GLU A 50 -15.44 10.96 10.32
C GLU A 50 -14.30 9.98 10.67
N THR A 51 -14.51 9.17 11.70
CA THR A 51 -13.52 8.17 12.15
C THR A 51 -13.31 7.08 11.10
N VAL A 52 -14.39 6.56 10.52
CA VAL A 52 -14.33 5.57 9.44
C VAL A 52 -13.71 6.18 8.18
N GLY A 53 -14.04 7.43 7.84
CA GLY A 53 -13.47 8.15 6.70
C GLY A 53 -11.94 8.26 6.77
N LYS A 54 -11.40 8.65 7.93
CA LYS A 54 -9.94 8.70 8.16
C LYS A 54 -9.26 7.34 7.92
N SER A 55 -9.89 6.27 8.40
CA SER A 55 -9.37 4.90 8.26
C SER A 55 -9.48 4.40 6.81
N TRP A 56 -10.57 4.75 6.13
CA TRP A 56 -10.82 4.45 4.73
C TRP A 56 -9.80 5.12 3.79
N ASP A 57 -9.42 6.37 4.07
CA ASP A 57 -8.41 7.08 3.26
C ASP A 57 -7.02 6.44 3.35
N VAL A 58 -6.61 6.02 4.55
CA VAL A 58 -5.35 5.29 4.74
C VAL A 58 -5.39 3.95 4.00
N MET A 59 -6.52 3.24 4.07
CA MET A 59 -6.69 1.98 3.37
C MET A 59 -6.64 2.16 1.85
N LYS A 60 -7.35 3.14 1.28
CA LYS A 60 -7.29 3.45 -0.16
C LYS A 60 -5.86 3.73 -0.59
N THR A 61 -5.13 4.55 0.16
CA THR A 61 -3.73 4.90 -0.14
C THR A 61 -2.84 3.66 -0.17
N LYS A 62 -3.05 2.72 0.75
CA LYS A 62 -2.30 1.45 0.76
C LYS A 62 -2.75 0.50 -0.36
N ALA A 63 -4.05 0.49 -0.66
CA ALA A 63 -4.62 -0.35 -1.71
C ALA A 63 -4.16 0.09 -3.10
N THR A 64 -4.12 1.39 -3.40
CA THR A 64 -3.64 1.91 -4.69
C THR A 64 -2.17 1.57 -4.91
N PHE A 65 -1.34 1.71 -3.89
CA PHE A 65 0.06 1.27 -3.94
C PHE A 65 0.19 -0.23 -4.19
N GLY A 66 -0.55 -1.05 -3.45
CA GLY A 66 -0.54 -2.51 -3.62
C GLY A 66 -1.04 -2.96 -5.01
N ALA A 67 -2.10 -2.33 -5.51
CA ALA A 67 -2.65 -2.59 -6.84
C ALA A 67 -1.65 -2.25 -7.95
N GLY A 68 -0.95 -1.12 -7.83
CA GLY A 68 0.12 -0.74 -8.77
C GLY A 68 1.21 -1.80 -8.86
N ILE A 69 1.68 -2.33 -7.73
CA ILE A 69 2.70 -3.39 -7.70
C ILE A 69 2.20 -4.67 -8.38
N VAL A 70 1.00 -5.13 -8.05
CA VAL A 70 0.44 -6.36 -8.64
C VAL A 70 0.26 -6.20 -10.14
N TYR A 71 -0.22 -5.03 -10.58
CA TYR A 71 -0.37 -4.70 -11.99
C TYR A 71 0.97 -4.67 -12.73
N ASP A 72 1.99 -4.01 -12.16
CA ASP A 72 3.34 -3.93 -12.74
C ASP A 72 3.98 -5.32 -12.88
N VAL A 73 3.85 -6.17 -11.87
CA VAL A 73 4.35 -7.56 -11.91
C VAL A 73 3.61 -8.37 -12.97
N ALA A 74 2.28 -8.28 -13.02
CA ALA A 74 1.48 -8.98 -14.02
C ALA A 74 1.86 -8.53 -15.45
N MET A 75 2.02 -7.22 -15.68
CA MET A 75 2.37 -6.70 -16.99
C MET A 75 3.79 -7.09 -17.41
N ARG A 76 4.77 -7.15 -16.50
CA ARG A 76 6.12 -7.67 -16.77
C ARG A 76 6.12 -9.16 -17.11
N GLN A 77 5.29 -9.94 -16.43
CA GLN A 77 5.14 -11.36 -16.75
C GLN A 77 4.48 -11.58 -18.10
N LEU A 78 3.54 -10.73 -18.52
CA LEU A 78 2.90 -10.83 -19.84
C LEU A 78 3.81 -10.34 -20.97
N SER A 79 4.62 -9.31 -20.73
CA SER A 79 5.59 -8.78 -21.71
C SER A 79 6.89 -9.59 -21.81
N GLY A 80 7.18 -10.45 -20.83
CA GLY A 80 8.34 -11.35 -20.83
C GLY A 80 8.02 -12.81 -21.15
N ARG A 81 6.85 -13.12 -21.75
CA ARG A 81 6.39 -14.50 -21.99
C ARG A 81 6.43 -14.92 -23.47
N GLU A 82 7.52 -14.59 -24.14
CA GLU A 82 8.14 -15.54 -25.08
C GLU A 82 9.03 -16.46 -24.24
N ASP A 83 8.42 -17.54 -23.72
CA ASP A 83 9.03 -18.87 -23.49
C ASP A 83 8.35 -19.65 -22.36
N ALA A 84 8.02 -20.90 -22.69
CA ALA A 84 7.25 -21.88 -21.93
C ALA A 84 8.03 -22.43 -20.70
N PRO A 85 7.40 -23.20 -19.79
CA PRO A 85 7.90 -23.42 -18.44
C PRO A 85 9.08 -24.40 -18.44
N ARG A 86 10.24 -23.95 -17.98
CA ARG A 86 11.26 -24.84 -17.42
C ARG A 86 11.57 -24.40 -16.00
N ALA A 87 11.24 -25.28 -15.05
CA ALA A 87 11.99 -25.32 -13.81
C ALA A 87 13.46 -25.54 -14.18
N SER A 88 14.31 -24.56 -13.90
CA SER A 88 15.75 -24.77 -13.91
C SER A 88 16.39 -23.84 -12.89
N ASN A 89 16.70 -24.43 -11.74
CA ASN A 89 17.72 -23.93 -10.86
C ASN A 89 19.03 -23.90 -11.67
N SER A 90 19.58 -22.72 -11.93
CA SER A 90 21.01 -22.61 -12.12
C SER A 90 21.45 -21.20 -11.80
N ASN A 91 22.42 -21.12 -10.89
CA ASN A 91 23.39 -20.05 -10.84
C ASN A 91 23.82 -19.73 -12.28
N ASP A 92 23.52 -18.53 -12.77
CA ASP A 92 24.22 -18.00 -13.92
C ASP A 92 24.82 -16.64 -13.58
N LYS A 93 26.15 -16.69 -13.49
CA LYS A 93 27.03 -15.54 -13.35
C LYS A 93 27.11 -14.89 -14.73
N GLY A 94 26.72 -13.62 -14.79
CA GLY A 94 27.33 -12.70 -15.74
C GLY A 94 26.39 -12.12 -16.77
N ARG A 95 25.69 -11.05 -16.37
CA ARG A 95 25.63 -9.81 -17.17
C ARG A 95 25.29 -8.63 -16.28
N ARG A 96 26.31 -8.15 -15.56
CA ARG A 96 26.37 -6.74 -15.18
C ARG A 96 26.76 -6.00 -16.45
N ASP A 97 25.89 -5.12 -16.91
CA ASP A 97 26.23 -3.73 -17.20
C ASP A 97 25.01 -3.11 -17.89
N LEU A 98 24.37 -2.17 -17.16
CA LEU A 98 23.83 -0.89 -17.61
C LEU A 98 22.64 -0.45 -16.73
N SER A 99 22.93 0.59 -15.95
CA SER A 99 22.02 1.49 -15.22
C SER A 99 21.43 1.00 -13.89
N SER A 100 22.33 0.79 -12.92
CA SER A 100 22.04 0.87 -11.48
C SER A 100 21.74 2.30 -11.00
N ASP A 101 21.95 3.33 -11.82
CA ASP A 101 21.67 4.72 -11.46
C ASP A 101 20.19 5.11 -11.65
N ALA A 102 19.47 4.49 -12.58
CA ALA A 102 18.06 4.79 -12.81
C ALA A 102 17.10 4.20 -11.73
N ARG A 103 17.54 3.16 -11.00
CA ARG A 103 16.70 2.54 -9.95
C ARG A 103 16.72 3.29 -8.62
N ASN A 104 17.76 4.10 -8.38
CA ASN A 104 17.83 4.96 -7.18
C ASN A 104 17.14 6.32 -7.36
N ALA A 105 16.83 6.73 -8.60
CA ALA A 105 16.12 7.99 -8.85
C ALA A 105 14.63 7.97 -8.45
N VAL A 106 14.04 6.79 -8.26
CA VAL A 106 12.65 6.63 -7.77
C VAL A 106 12.54 6.87 -6.25
N PHE A 107 13.67 6.93 -5.55
CA PHE A 107 13.76 7.20 -4.11
C PHE A 107 14.68 8.38 -3.80
N ALA A 108 14.65 9.44 -4.59
CA ALA A 108 14.99 10.74 -4.02
C ALA A 108 13.82 11.15 -3.12
N PRO A 109 13.93 11.12 -1.77
CA PRO A 109 12.96 11.84 -0.97
C PRO A 109 13.01 13.29 -1.45
N MET A 110 11.86 13.83 -1.83
CA MET A 110 11.69 15.28 -1.98
C MET A 110 11.96 15.93 -0.62
N ALA A 111 13.24 16.13 -0.31
CA ALA A 111 13.73 16.97 0.75
C ALA A 111 13.80 18.40 0.21
N ALA A 112 12.63 18.98 -0.08
CA ALA A 112 12.51 20.39 -0.37
C ALA A 112 11.12 20.85 0.06
N GLY A 113 10.99 21.22 1.33
CA GLY A 113 9.77 21.85 1.83
C GLY A 113 9.49 21.81 3.33
N ARG A 114 10.48 21.59 4.21
CA ARG A 114 10.23 21.58 5.66
C ARG A 114 11.33 22.27 6.47
N GLY A 115 11.34 23.61 6.43
CA GLY A 115 11.91 24.46 7.48
C GLY A 115 13.35 24.15 7.95
N THR A 116 13.72 24.73 9.08
CA THR A 116 15.02 24.51 9.75
C THR A 116 15.05 23.21 10.58
N LEU A 117 14.10 22.30 10.35
CA LEU A 117 13.93 21.11 11.17
C LEU A 117 14.93 20.04 10.74
N THR A 118 15.80 19.67 11.65
CA THR A 118 16.79 18.61 11.49
C THR A 118 16.14 17.23 11.69
N VAL A 119 16.81 16.17 11.24
CA VAL A 119 16.34 14.79 11.44
C VAL A 119 16.20 14.46 12.94
N GLN A 120 17.01 15.10 13.79
CA GLN A 120 16.92 14.97 15.24
C GLN A 120 15.62 15.56 15.80
N ASP A 121 15.06 16.60 15.19
CA ASP A 121 13.80 17.24 15.64
C ASP A 121 12.55 16.43 15.30
N LEU A 122 12.68 15.46 14.40
CA LEU A 122 11.61 14.53 14.02
C LEU A 122 11.51 13.32 14.96
N ALA A 123 12.45 13.18 15.91
CA ALA A 123 12.36 12.14 16.93
C ALA A 123 11.24 12.51 17.92
N PRO A 124 10.33 11.58 18.25
CA PRO A 124 9.25 11.89 19.17
C PRO A 124 9.82 12.16 20.57
N ALA A 125 9.43 13.31 21.15
CA ALA A 125 9.99 13.86 22.39
C ALA A 125 9.92 12.92 23.61
N TRP A 126 9.07 11.89 23.58
CA TRP A 126 8.93 10.91 24.67
C TRP A 126 10.09 9.90 24.76
N ARG A 127 11.00 9.83 23.78
CA ARG A 127 12.10 8.84 23.81
C ARG A 127 13.20 9.13 24.83
N GLY A 128 13.17 10.29 25.49
CA GLY A 128 14.18 10.66 26.48
C GLY A 128 15.56 10.89 25.83
N TYR A 129 16.31 11.85 26.36
CA TYR A 129 17.68 12.06 25.94
C TYR A 129 18.50 10.89 26.48
N GLU A 130 19.07 10.04 25.62
CA GLU A 130 20.18 9.19 26.04
C GLU A 130 21.32 10.14 26.42
N ALA A 131 21.43 10.41 27.72
CA ALA A 131 22.58 11.05 28.33
C ALA A 131 23.79 10.15 28.08
N ARG A 132 24.43 10.36 26.92
CA ARG A 132 25.73 9.78 26.59
C ARG A 132 26.72 10.34 27.60
N GLY A 133 27.11 9.49 28.54
CA GLY A 133 27.88 9.84 29.73
C GLY A 133 29.10 10.69 29.44
N VAL A 134 29.10 11.90 29.99
CA VAL A 134 30.32 12.65 30.30
C VAL A 134 30.94 11.96 31.51
N LYS A 135 31.92 11.10 31.29
CA LYS A 135 32.87 10.71 32.34
C LYS A 135 33.91 11.82 32.48
N ASP A 136 33.57 12.86 33.23
CA ASP A 136 34.56 13.76 33.80
C ASP A 136 34.68 13.47 35.29
N SER A 137 35.73 12.73 35.64
CA SER A 137 36.36 12.81 36.97
C SER A 137 37.82 12.36 36.82
N GLN A 138 38.63 13.27 36.29
CA GLN A 138 40.07 13.28 36.48
C GLN A 138 40.36 14.16 37.71
N ARG A 139 40.95 13.53 38.72
CA ARG A 139 41.75 14.08 39.84
C ARG A 139 41.16 15.16 40.74
#